data_AF-A0A973L3C2-F1
#
_entry.id   AF-A0A973L3C2-F1
#
_cell.length_a   1.000
_cell.length_b   1.000
_cell.length_c   1.000
_cell.angle_alpha   90.00
_cell.angle_beta   90.00
_cell.angle_gamma   90.00
#
_symmetry.space_group_name_H-M   'P 1'
#
loop_
_entity.id
_entity.type
_entity.pdbx_description
1 polymer ?
#
loop_
_entity_poly.entity_id
_entity_poly.type
_entity_poly.pdbx_seq_one_letter_code
_entity_poly.pdbx_strand_id
1 'polypeptide(L)'
;IAVIQLPAAAVAARWTFTPATLPGADELGALGPQGLDATAFTVVGYGTEEAQRGPGGQTHPGGGVRMKAPLGFDALNPSWVRLAMTAPQGNGGACYGDSGGPNFADIGGARVLVATTVTGDTPCYATNVVYRLDTPAARAFLAPFTALP
;
A
#
# COMPACT_ATOMS: atom_id res chain seq x y z
N ILE A 1 -4.89 0.56 -11.36
CA ILE A 1 -5.32 -0.61 -10.55
C ILE A 1 -5.81 -1.71 -11.46
N ALA A 2 -5.78 -2.96 -10.98
CA ALA A 2 -6.25 -4.13 -11.72
C ALA A 2 -6.96 -5.09 -10.76
N VAL A 3 -7.85 -5.94 -11.29
CA VAL A 3 -8.51 -7.02 -10.55
C VAL A 3 -8.18 -8.34 -11.22
N ILE A 4 -7.79 -9.32 -10.41
CA ILE A 4 -7.62 -10.71 -10.84
C ILE A 4 -8.77 -11.51 -10.23
N GLN A 5 -9.67 -12.01 -11.07
CA GLN A 5 -10.78 -12.85 -10.62
C GLN A 5 -10.32 -14.31 -10.57
N LEU A 6 -10.45 -14.93 -9.39
CA LEU A 6 -10.09 -16.32 -9.17
C LEU A 6 -11.35 -17.18 -8.95
N PRO A 7 -11.31 -18.49 -9.23
CA PRO A 7 -12.42 -19.40 -8.92
C PRO A 7 -12.62 -19.52 -7.40
N ALA A 8 -13.58 -18.78 -6.84
CA ALA A 8 -13.74 -18.60 -5.40
C ALA A 8 -13.80 -19.92 -4.61
N ALA A 9 -14.54 -20.91 -5.10
CA ALA A 9 -14.66 -22.22 -4.47
C ALA A 9 -13.31 -22.97 -4.40
N ALA A 10 -12.48 -22.89 -5.45
CA ALA A 10 -11.18 -23.55 -5.47
C ALA A 10 -10.17 -22.86 -4.54
N VAL A 11 -10.21 -21.53 -4.48
CA VAL A 11 -9.36 -20.74 -3.57
C VAL A 11 -9.74 -21.01 -2.12
N ALA A 12 -11.05 -20.99 -1.79
CA ALA A 12 -11.55 -21.25 -0.45
C ALA A 12 -11.31 -22.69 0.02
N ALA A 13 -11.31 -23.66 -0.89
CA ALA A 13 -10.96 -25.05 -0.56
C ALA A 13 -9.48 -25.22 -0.22
N ARG A 14 -8.60 -24.34 -0.70
CA ARG A 14 -7.15 -24.45 -0.52
C ARG A 14 -6.60 -23.62 0.64
N TRP A 15 -7.18 -22.45 0.88
CA TRP A 15 -6.66 -21.51 1.86
C TRP A 15 -7.77 -20.90 2.71
N THR A 16 -7.52 -20.83 4.01
CA THR A 16 -8.29 -19.96 4.91
C THR A 16 -7.67 -18.57 4.88
N PHE A 17 -8.46 -17.56 4.55
CA PHE A 17 -8.04 -16.17 4.55
C PHE A 17 -9.20 -15.26 4.93
N THR A 18 -8.85 -14.12 5.53
CA THR A 18 -9.79 -13.03 5.77
C THR A 18 -9.53 -11.94 4.74
N PRO A 19 -10.49 -11.62 3.86
CA PRO A 19 -10.37 -10.49 2.96
C PRO A 19 -10.10 -9.20 3.72
N ALA A 20 -9.27 -8.31 3.16
CA ALA A 20 -9.07 -7.00 3.74
C ALA A 20 -10.32 -6.13 3.58
N THR A 21 -10.57 -5.27 4.55
CA THR A 21 -11.63 -4.25 4.48
C THR A 21 -11.20 -3.14 3.52
N LEU A 22 -12.03 -2.81 2.53
CA LEU A 22 -11.84 -1.64 1.68
C LEU A 22 -12.30 -0.37 2.40
N PRO A 23 -11.76 0.80 2.05
CA PRO A 23 -12.19 2.06 2.65
C PRO A 23 -13.56 2.50 2.12
N GLY A 24 -14.28 3.24 2.96
CA GLY A 24 -15.45 4.02 2.57
C GLY A 24 -15.12 5.08 1.52
N ALA A 25 -16.15 5.70 0.95
CA ALA A 25 -15.95 6.77 -0.03
C ALA A 25 -15.22 7.97 0.60
N ASP A 26 -14.10 8.37 0.00
CA ASP A 26 -13.24 9.48 0.45
C ASP A 26 -12.83 9.41 1.94
N GLU A 27 -12.72 8.20 2.49
CA GLU A 27 -12.42 7.99 3.91
C GLU A 27 -11.07 8.60 4.32
N LEU A 28 -10.05 8.55 3.44
CA LEU A 28 -8.78 9.25 3.71
C LEU A 28 -8.94 10.77 3.66
N GLY A 29 -9.80 11.28 2.78
CA GLY A 29 -10.09 12.71 2.70
C GLY A 29 -10.78 13.23 3.96
N ALA A 30 -11.70 12.44 4.52
CA ALA A 30 -12.47 12.78 5.71
C ALA A 30 -11.62 12.91 6.99
N LEU A 31 -10.44 12.27 7.05
CA LEU A 31 -9.51 12.37 8.18
C LEU A 31 -8.91 13.78 8.32
N GLY A 32 -8.81 14.53 7.22
CA GLY A 32 -8.11 15.81 7.16
C GLY A 32 -6.60 15.69 7.44
N PRO A 33 -5.83 16.80 7.34
CA PRO A 33 -4.37 16.75 7.43
C PRO A 33 -3.84 16.18 8.74
N GLN A 34 -4.41 16.60 9.88
CA GLN A 34 -3.96 16.14 11.21
C GLN A 34 -4.33 14.67 11.46
N GLY A 35 -5.51 14.24 10.99
CA GLY A 35 -5.91 12.85 11.09
C GLY A 35 -5.01 11.94 10.25
N LEU A 36 -4.68 12.37 9.03
CA LEU A 36 -3.74 11.65 8.15
C LEU A 36 -2.34 11.56 8.76
N ASP A 37 -1.81 12.66 9.31
CA ASP A 37 -0.50 12.67 9.97
C ASP A 37 -0.44 11.75 11.19
N ALA A 38 -1.55 11.64 11.93
CA ALA A 38 -1.68 10.73 13.08
C ALA A 38 -2.02 9.28 12.70
N THR A 39 -2.35 9.00 11.44
CA THR A 39 -2.77 7.66 10.99
C THR A 39 -1.56 6.76 10.82
N ALA A 40 -1.62 5.56 11.41
CA ALA A 40 -0.60 4.54 11.20
C ALA A 40 -0.78 3.88 9.83
N PHE A 41 0.18 4.09 8.92
CA PHE A 41 0.24 3.40 7.63
C PHE A 41 1.19 2.20 7.69
N THR A 42 0.86 1.14 6.96
CA THR A 42 1.70 -0.06 6.86
C THR A 42 1.69 -0.62 5.45
N VAL A 43 2.86 -0.83 4.88
CA VAL A 43 3.03 -1.59 3.64
C VAL A 43 3.37 -3.05 3.95
N VAL A 44 2.89 -3.97 3.11
CA VAL A 44 3.27 -5.38 3.15
C VAL A 44 3.64 -5.83 1.75
N GLY A 45 4.73 -6.57 1.62
CA GLY A 45 5.34 -6.85 0.33
C GLY A 45 6.26 -8.06 0.30
N TYR A 46 6.74 -8.38 -0.89
CA TYR A 46 7.77 -9.40 -1.15
C TYR A 46 8.88 -8.85 -2.06
N GLY A 47 8.89 -7.53 -2.28
CA GLY A 47 9.89 -6.84 -3.07
C GLY A 47 11.24 -6.74 -2.37
N THR A 48 12.18 -6.16 -3.10
CA THR A 48 13.55 -5.92 -2.64
C THR A 48 13.61 -4.86 -1.55
N GLU A 49 14.81 -4.61 -1.04
CA GLU A 49 15.09 -3.60 -0.02
C GLU A 49 15.71 -2.33 -0.64
N GLU A 50 15.96 -1.33 0.23
CA GLU A 50 16.69 -0.11 -0.09
C GLU A 50 18.00 -0.39 -0.85
N ALA A 51 18.31 0.48 -1.82
CA ALA A 51 19.51 0.36 -2.62
C ALA A 51 20.79 0.37 -1.77
N GLN A 52 21.63 -0.64 -1.96
CA GLN A 52 23.03 -0.61 -1.52
C GLN A 52 23.91 -0.07 -2.65
N ARG A 53 24.83 0.84 -2.30
CA ARG A 53 25.79 1.42 -3.26
C ARG A 53 27.09 0.62 -3.25
N GLY A 54 27.58 0.25 -4.43
CA GLY A 54 28.87 -0.41 -4.60
C GLY A 54 29.50 -0.13 -5.96
N PRO A 55 30.67 -0.74 -6.26
CA PRO A 55 31.25 -0.69 -7.60
C PRO A 55 30.24 -1.20 -8.64
N GLY A 56 30.00 -0.42 -9.70
CA GLY A 56 29.01 -0.77 -10.74
C GLY A 56 27.60 -0.20 -10.52
N GLY A 57 27.34 0.49 -9.41
CA GLY A 57 26.11 1.25 -9.20
C GLY A 57 25.30 0.78 -7.99
N GLN A 58 23.98 0.98 -8.06
CA GLN A 58 23.02 0.55 -7.04
C GLN A 58 22.61 -0.91 -7.26
N THR A 59 22.48 -1.64 -6.17
CA THR A 59 21.88 -2.98 -6.14
C THR A 59 20.76 -3.01 -5.11
N HIS A 60 19.72 -3.79 -5.37
CA HIS A 60 18.56 -3.93 -4.49
C HIS A 60 18.52 -5.36 -3.94
N PRO A 61 19.00 -5.59 -2.72
CA PRO A 61 19.05 -6.92 -2.13
C PRO A 61 17.66 -7.38 -1.64
N GLY A 62 17.58 -8.63 -1.20
CA GLY A 62 16.36 -9.18 -0.63
C GLY A 62 15.32 -9.60 -1.66
N GLY A 63 14.04 -9.55 -1.28
CA GLY A 63 12.92 -10.02 -2.09
C GLY A 63 12.58 -11.50 -1.90
N GLY A 64 11.36 -11.86 -2.29
CA GLY A 64 10.83 -13.22 -2.22
C GLY A 64 10.41 -13.70 -0.82
N VAL A 65 10.60 -12.87 0.21
CA VAL A 65 10.15 -13.12 1.58
C VAL A 65 9.14 -12.04 1.99
N ARG A 66 8.10 -12.43 2.73
CA ARG A 66 7.08 -11.48 3.19
C ARG A 66 7.67 -10.51 4.20
N MET A 67 7.69 -9.23 3.85
CA MET A 67 8.12 -8.11 4.69
C MET A 67 6.95 -7.17 4.98
N LYS A 68 7.09 -6.37 6.05
CA LYS A 68 6.16 -5.28 6.38
C LYS A 68 6.93 -4.12 6.99
N ALA A 69 6.47 -2.90 6.76
CA ALA A 69 7.08 -1.71 7.34
C ALA A 69 6.03 -0.63 7.65
N PRO A 70 6.23 0.15 8.74
CA PRO A 70 5.48 1.38 8.93
C PRO A 70 5.90 2.44 7.90
N LEU A 71 4.97 3.34 7.61
CA LEU A 71 5.13 4.44 6.67
C LEU A 71 4.67 5.75 7.33
N GLY A 72 5.36 6.86 7.03
CA GLY A 72 4.92 8.20 7.41
C GLY A 72 3.98 8.81 6.37
N PHE A 73 3.10 9.72 6.76
CA PHE A 73 2.29 10.49 5.82
C PHE A 73 3.04 11.73 5.31
N ASP A 74 3.01 11.97 3.99
CA ASP A 74 3.54 13.21 3.39
C ASP A 74 2.42 14.09 2.83
N ALA A 75 1.57 13.51 1.98
CA ALA A 75 0.53 14.27 1.30
C ALA A 75 -0.61 13.40 0.79
N LEU A 76 -1.80 13.99 0.74
CA LEU A 76 -2.96 13.44 0.05
C LEU A 76 -3.20 14.21 -1.24
N ASN A 77 -3.26 13.48 -2.35
CA ASN A 77 -3.64 14.00 -3.66
C ASN A 77 -4.98 13.37 -4.11
N PRO A 78 -5.60 13.87 -5.20
CA PRO A 78 -6.88 13.34 -5.67
C PRO A 78 -6.88 11.82 -5.90
N SER A 79 -5.80 11.27 -6.47
CA SER A 79 -5.69 9.84 -6.77
C SER A 79 -4.67 9.08 -5.93
N TRP A 80 -3.84 9.79 -5.15
CA TRP A 80 -2.64 9.22 -4.54
C TRP A 80 -2.55 9.58 -3.07
N VAL A 81 -2.05 8.64 -2.25
CA VAL A 81 -1.41 8.99 -0.98
C VAL A 81 0.09 8.95 -1.22
N ARG A 82 0.80 9.96 -0.75
CA ARG A 82 2.27 10.00 -0.73
C ARG A 82 2.70 9.70 0.69
N LEU A 83 3.51 8.67 0.83
CA LEU A 83 3.99 8.17 2.10
C LEU A 83 5.52 8.19 2.13
N ALA A 84 6.10 8.48 3.29
CA ALA A 84 7.53 8.50 3.54
C ALA A 84 8.02 7.15 4.04
N MET A 85 9.16 6.69 3.50
CA MET A 85 9.80 5.42 3.87
C MET A 85 11.18 5.59 4.54
N THR A 86 11.43 6.76 5.15
CA THR A 86 12.72 7.17 5.69
C THR A 86 13.14 6.35 6.93
N ALA A 87 14.18 5.51 6.79
CA ALA A 87 14.66 4.62 7.86
C ALA A 87 15.02 5.31 9.20
N PRO A 88 15.69 6.48 9.22
CA PRO A 88 15.94 7.21 10.47
C PRO A 88 14.68 7.63 11.25
N GLN A 89 13.51 7.65 10.61
CA GLN A 89 12.22 7.93 11.25
C GLN A 89 11.52 6.65 11.72
N GLY A 90 12.18 5.49 11.62
CA GLY A 90 11.61 4.18 11.93
C GLY A 90 10.73 3.63 10.80
N ASN A 91 10.69 4.28 9.65
CA ASN A 91 9.89 3.85 8.50
C ASN A 91 10.68 2.88 7.61
N GLY A 92 9.95 2.08 6.85
CA GLY A 92 10.46 1.38 5.67
C GLY A 92 9.48 1.60 4.53
N GLY A 93 9.51 0.78 3.47
CA GLY A 93 8.64 1.05 2.32
C GLY A 93 8.56 -0.08 1.32
N ALA A 94 7.83 0.17 0.24
CA ALA A 94 7.83 -0.70 -0.93
C ALA A 94 9.07 -0.46 -1.79
N CYS A 95 9.51 -1.49 -2.51
CA CYS A 95 10.52 -1.38 -3.55
C CYS A 95 10.18 -2.27 -4.75
N TYR A 96 11.18 -2.59 -5.59
CA TYR A 96 11.01 -3.43 -6.76
C TYR A 96 10.37 -4.77 -6.42
N GLY A 97 9.25 -5.08 -7.09
CA GLY A 97 8.45 -6.29 -6.86
C GLY A 97 7.22 -6.08 -5.96
N ASP A 98 7.08 -4.92 -5.31
CA ASP A 98 5.91 -4.62 -4.47
C ASP A 98 4.76 -3.94 -5.22
N SER A 99 4.91 -3.61 -6.51
CA SER A 99 3.87 -3.00 -7.32
C SER A 99 2.58 -3.84 -7.31
N GLY A 100 1.44 -3.20 -7.04
CA GLY A 100 0.16 -3.90 -6.83
C GLY A 100 -0.06 -4.41 -5.40
N GLY A 101 0.97 -4.32 -4.54
CA GLY A 101 0.92 -4.74 -3.14
C GLY A 101 0.08 -3.82 -2.25
N PRO A 102 -0.39 -4.33 -1.10
CA PRO A 102 -1.30 -3.61 -0.22
C PRO A 102 -0.59 -2.54 0.62
N ASN A 103 -1.26 -1.39 0.75
CA ASN A 103 -0.95 -0.38 1.77
C ASN A 103 -2.17 -0.22 2.67
N PHE A 104 -1.96 -0.44 3.96
CA PHE A 104 -2.99 -0.39 4.98
C PHE A 104 -2.90 0.91 5.79
N ALA A 105 -4.03 1.32 6.35
CA ALA A 105 -4.13 2.34 7.39
C ALA A 105 -5.00 1.82 8.54
N ASP A 106 -4.67 2.21 9.77
CA ASP A 106 -5.52 1.94 10.93
C ASP A 106 -6.51 3.11 11.13
N ILE A 107 -7.78 2.90 10.73
CA ILE A 107 -8.84 3.92 10.75
C ILE A 107 -9.99 3.40 11.61
N GLY A 108 -10.45 4.20 12.58
CA GLY A 108 -11.55 3.81 13.47
C GLY A 108 -11.28 2.53 14.29
N GLY A 109 -10.01 2.19 14.53
CA GLY A 109 -9.61 0.95 15.21
C GLY A 109 -9.59 -0.31 14.31
N ALA A 110 -9.82 -0.16 13.00
CA ALA A 110 -9.78 -1.24 12.04
C ALA A 110 -8.63 -1.07 11.04
N ARG A 111 -8.07 -2.18 10.57
CA ARG A 111 -7.09 -2.19 9.49
C ARG A 111 -7.79 -2.15 8.14
N VAL A 112 -7.60 -1.06 7.41
CA VAL A 112 -8.25 -0.80 6.12
C VAL A 112 -7.21 -0.83 4.99
N LEU A 113 -7.52 -1.53 3.90
CA LEU A 113 -6.69 -1.55 2.68
C LEU A 113 -6.96 -0.27 1.89
N VAL A 114 -6.26 0.81 2.23
CA VAL A 114 -6.56 2.14 1.69
C VAL A 114 -5.97 2.41 0.32
N ALA A 115 -4.90 1.70 -0.06
CA ALA A 115 -4.20 1.96 -1.31
C ALA A 115 -3.39 0.76 -1.81
N THR A 116 -2.96 0.83 -3.07
CA THR A 116 -2.02 -0.13 -3.68
C THR A 116 -0.73 0.55 -4.12
N THR A 117 0.40 -0.12 -3.93
CA THR A 117 1.73 0.36 -4.36
C THR A 117 1.76 0.57 -5.87
N VAL A 118 2.26 1.74 -6.30
CA VAL A 118 2.41 2.08 -7.72
C VAL A 118 3.84 2.41 -8.07
N THR A 119 4.46 3.35 -7.35
CA THR A 119 5.82 3.81 -7.66
C THR A 119 6.49 4.42 -6.43
N GLY A 120 7.77 4.76 -6.58
CA GLY A 120 8.61 5.39 -5.57
C GLY A 120 9.87 5.96 -6.19
N ASP A 121 10.84 6.32 -5.37
CA ASP A 121 12.17 6.71 -5.83
C ASP A 121 12.97 5.46 -6.19
N THR A 122 13.80 5.56 -7.23
CA THR A 122 14.66 4.46 -7.70
C THR A 122 15.44 3.78 -6.57
N PRO A 123 16.01 4.52 -5.59
CA PRO A 123 16.78 3.89 -4.51
C PRO A 123 15.94 3.25 -3.38
N CYS A 124 14.62 3.46 -3.34
CA CYS A 124 13.71 2.93 -2.32
C CYS A 124 14.05 3.37 -0.88
N TYR A 125 14.30 4.66 -0.64
CA TYR A 125 14.50 5.17 0.73
C TYR A 125 13.65 6.40 1.09
N ALA A 126 12.98 7.03 0.13
CA ALA A 126 12.29 8.30 0.37
C ALA A 126 10.77 8.22 0.20
N THR A 127 10.29 7.71 -0.93
CA THR A 127 8.91 7.92 -1.40
C THR A 127 8.20 6.62 -1.72
N ASN A 128 7.04 6.42 -1.10
CA ASN A 128 6.12 5.31 -1.33
C ASN A 128 4.80 5.89 -1.86
N VAL A 129 4.61 5.91 -3.17
CA VAL A 129 3.44 6.52 -3.82
C VAL A 129 2.41 5.45 -4.16
N VAL A 130 1.21 5.61 -3.61
CA VAL A 130 0.18 4.57 -3.61
C VAL A 130 -1.14 5.09 -4.19
N TYR A 131 -1.81 4.28 -5.00
CA TYR A 131 -3.11 4.63 -5.59
C TYR A 131 -4.22 4.37 -4.59
N ARG A 132 -4.97 5.42 -4.28
CA ARG A 132 -6.09 5.40 -3.34
C ARG A 132 -7.24 4.50 -3.82
N LEU A 133 -7.75 3.65 -2.93
CA LEU A 133 -8.92 2.79 -3.20
C LEU A 133 -10.25 3.42 -2.79
N ASP A 134 -10.22 4.56 -2.09
CA ASP A 134 -11.39 5.31 -1.62
C ASP A 134 -11.90 6.38 -2.61
N THR A 135 -11.21 6.58 -3.74
CA THR A 135 -11.58 7.59 -4.74
C THR A 135 -12.82 7.17 -5.54
N PRO A 136 -13.61 8.12 -6.08
CA PRO A 136 -14.73 7.79 -6.96
C PRO A 136 -14.34 6.89 -8.15
N ALA A 137 -13.19 7.15 -8.78
CA ALA A 137 -12.72 6.37 -9.93
C ALA A 137 -12.31 4.94 -9.53
N ALA A 138 -11.59 4.79 -8.41
CA ALA A 138 -11.20 3.47 -7.90
C ALA A 138 -12.44 2.64 -7.52
N ARG A 139 -13.37 3.26 -6.80
CA ARG A 139 -14.61 2.62 -6.35
C ARG A 139 -15.51 2.24 -7.53
N ALA A 140 -15.68 3.13 -8.51
CA ALA A 140 -16.42 2.80 -9.74
C ALA A 140 -15.80 1.61 -10.49
N PHE A 141 -14.47 1.51 -10.54
CA PHE A 141 -13.79 0.37 -11.14
C PHE A 141 -13.97 -0.93 -10.33
N LEU A 142 -13.97 -0.86 -8.99
CA LEU A 142 -14.06 -2.03 -8.12
C LEU A 142 -15.50 -2.55 -7.93
N ALA A 143 -16.51 -1.69 -8.07
CA ALA A 143 -17.91 -2.02 -7.80
C ALA A 143 -18.44 -3.29 -8.52
N PRO A 144 -18.05 -3.59 -9.76
CA PRO A 144 -18.48 -4.84 -10.43
C PRO A 144 -17.84 -6.11 -9.85
N PHE A 145 -16.79 -5.99 -9.03
CA PHE A 145 -15.95 -7.12 -8.62
C PHE A 145 -16.04 -7.45 -7.13
N THR A 146 -16.51 -6.51 -6.30
CA THR A 146 -16.63 -6.69 -4.85
C THR A 146 -17.68 -5.76 -4.27
N ALA A 147 -18.23 -6.13 -3.11
CA ALA A 147 -19.02 -5.20 -2.30
C ALA A 147 -18.12 -4.07 -1.79
N LEU A 148 -18.61 -2.84 -1.91
CA LEU A 148 -17.97 -1.64 -1.38
C LEU A 148 -18.74 -1.18 -0.13
N PRO A 149 -18.04 -0.79 0.95
CA PRO A 149 -18.67 -0.11 2.08
C PRO A 149 -19.07 1.32 1.71
#